data_AF-A0A959DNT5-F1
#
_entry.id   AF-A0A959DNT5-F1
#
_cell.length_a   1.000
_cell.length_b   1.000
_cell.length_c   1.000
_cell.angle_alpha   90.00
_cell.angle_beta   90.00
_cell.angle_gamma   90.00
#
_symmetry.space_group_name_H-M   'P 1'
#
loop_
_entity.id
_entity.type
_entity.pdbx_description
1 polymer ?
#
loop_
_entity_poly.entity_id
_entity_poly.type
_entity_poly.pdbx_seq_one_letter_code
_entity_poly.pdbx_strand_id
1 'polypeptide(L)'
;MIFYRVLLFSAIAVALVIFYFFIVGLGDGSVSSRNGTLWFAFLAIASGVLGGGIWLHHLGYTGWAKLVLSILAVPGWIYLFYILLVVFSKPRWN
;
A
#
# COMPACT_ATOMS: atom_id res chain seq x y z
N MET A 1 0.56 -13.67 -16.12
CA MET A 1 0.78 -12.26 -16.52
C MET A 1 -0.27 -11.30 -15.95
N ILE A 2 -1.57 -11.47 -16.21
CA ILE A 2 -2.59 -10.50 -15.76
C ILE A 2 -2.67 -10.35 -14.24
N PHE A 3 -2.64 -11.46 -13.49
CA PHE A 3 -2.73 -11.43 -12.03
C PHE A 3 -1.55 -10.69 -11.36
N TYR A 4 -0.33 -10.87 -11.87
CA TYR A 4 0.83 -10.10 -11.41
C TYR A 4 0.63 -8.60 -11.64
N ARG A 5 0.15 -8.20 -12.83
CA ARG A 5 -0.11 -6.79 -13.13
C ARG A 5 -1.16 -6.19 -12.20
N VAL A 6 -2.24 -6.90 -11.92
CA VAL A 6 -3.27 -6.45 -10.97
C VAL A 6 -2.67 -6.23 -9.59
N LEU A 7 -1.88 -7.18 -9.07
CA LEU A 7 -1.20 -7.03 -7.78
C LEU A 7 -0.22 -5.86 -7.78
N LEU A 8 0.57 -5.70 -8.85
CA LEU A 8 1.52 -4.60 -8.97
C LEU A 8 0.82 -3.24 -8.96
N PHE A 9 -0.21 -3.05 -9.79
CA PHE A 9 -0.98 -1.79 -9.82
C PHE A 9 -1.65 -1.50 -8.48
N SER A 10 -2.20 -2.53 -7.82
CA SER A 10 -2.83 -2.38 -6.51
C SER A 10 -1.81 -1.97 -5.45
N ALA A 11 -0.63 -2.61 -5.43
CA ALA A 11 0.45 -2.28 -4.50
C ALA A 11 1.00 -0.86 -4.76
N ILE A 12 1.12 -0.44 -6.01
CA ILE A 12 1.51 0.93 -6.38
C ILE A 12 0.48 1.93 -5.85
N ALA A 13 -0.82 1.69 -6.03
CA ALA A 13 -1.86 2.57 -5.52
C ALA A 13 -1.78 2.73 -3.99
N VAL A 14 -1.58 1.62 -3.26
CA VAL A 14 -1.41 1.66 -1.80
C VAL A 14 -0.15 2.45 -1.40
N ALA A 15 0.98 2.21 -2.07
CA ALA A 15 2.22 2.94 -1.80
C ALA A 15 2.08 4.45 -2.08
N LEU A 16 1.35 4.83 -3.14
CA LEU A 16 1.06 6.23 -3.44
C LEU A 16 0.16 6.87 -2.37
N VAL A 17 -0.81 6.14 -1.83
CA VAL A 17 -1.63 6.63 -0.70
C VAL A 17 -0.76 6.87 0.54
N ILE A 18 0.12 5.92 0.89
CA ILE A 18 1.06 6.08 2.01
C ILE A 18 1.95 7.30 1.79
N PHE A 19 2.52 7.44 0.60
CA PHE A 19 3.39 8.56 0.25
C PHE A 19 2.65 9.89 0.29
N TYR A 20 1.43 9.95 -0.24
CA TYR A 20 0.59 11.15 -0.19
C TYR A 20 0.34 11.60 1.25
N PHE A 21 -0.11 10.69 2.13
CA PHE A 21 -0.34 11.02 3.53
C PHE A 21 0.93 11.37 4.30
N PHE A 22 2.07 10.79 3.94
CA PHE A 22 3.35 11.22 4.48
C PHE A 22 3.65 12.68 4.13
N ILE A 23 3.53 13.07 2.86
CA ILE A 23 3.80 14.44 2.40
C ILE A 23 2.80 15.43 3.02
N VAL A 24 1.51 15.12 3.01
CA VAL A 24 0.49 15.96 3.67
C VAL A 24 0.76 16.07 5.16
N GLY A 25 1.10 14.96 5.81
CA GLY A 25 1.41 14.91 7.23
C GLY A 25 2.64 15.71 7.64
N LEU A 26 3.63 15.85 6.75
CA LEU A 26 4.76 16.77 6.98
C LEU A 26 4.30 18.23 6.93
N GLY A 27 3.33 18.56 6.08
CA GLY A 27 2.81 19.92 5.93
C GLY A 27 1.86 20.33 7.07
N ASP A 28 1.06 19.41 7.59
CA ASP A 28 0.10 19.67 8.67
C ASP A 28 0.63 19.34 10.09
N GLY A 29 1.82 18.73 10.18
CA GLY A 29 2.47 18.36 11.45
C GLY A 29 2.04 17.00 12.03
N SER A 30 1.14 16.26 11.36
CA SER A 30 0.75 14.90 11.75
C SER A 30 1.91 13.91 11.64
N VAL A 31 2.89 14.17 10.77
CA VAL A 31 4.19 13.48 10.73
C VAL A 31 5.20 14.36 11.47
N SER A 32 5.66 13.90 12.62
CA SER A 32 6.56 14.65 13.50
C SER A 32 7.62 13.74 14.13
N SER A 33 8.48 14.29 14.99
CA SER A 33 9.46 13.49 15.74
C SER A 33 8.83 12.36 16.57
N ARG A 34 7.53 12.47 16.92
CA ARG A 34 6.82 11.44 17.68
C ARG A 34 6.54 10.17 16.87
N ASN A 35 6.36 10.26 15.56
CA ASN A 35 5.95 9.14 14.71
C ASN A 35 6.71 9.02 13.37
N GLY A 36 7.69 9.90 13.12
CA GLY A 36 8.46 9.92 11.87
C GLY A 36 9.12 8.58 11.56
N THR A 37 9.70 7.91 12.57
CA THR A 37 10.30 6.57 12.41
C THR A 37 9.32 5.56 11.84
N LEU A 38 8.06 5.58 12.30
CA LEU A 38 7.01 4.67 11.84
C LEU A 38 6.59 4.99 10.40
N TRP A 39 6.51 6.27 10.07
CA TRP A 39 6.25 6.71 8.70
C TRP A 39 7.37 6.31 7.72
N PHE A 40 8.64 6.52 8.10
CA PHE A 40 9.77 6.07 7.30
C PHE A 40 9.82 4.55 7.15
N ALA A 41 9.45 3.80 8.20
CA ALA A 41 9.30 2.35 8.11
C ALA A 41 8.22 1.94 7.10
N PHE A 42 7.06 2.61 7.07
CA PHE A 42 6.04 2.33 6.05
C PHE A 42 6.54 2.62 4.63
N LEU A 43 7.25 3.73 4.42
CA LEU A 43 7.85 4.03 3.12
C LEU A 43 8.88 2.97 2.71
N ALA A 44 9.76 2.57 3.63
CA ALA A 44 10.77 1.55 3.38
C ALA A 44 10.15 0.19 3.05
N ILE A 45 9.12 -0.24 3.79
CA ILE A 45 8.37 -1.46 3.51
C ILE A 45 7.68 -1.37 2.15
N ALA A 46 7.04 -0.23 1.84
CA ALA A 46 6.34 -0.05 0.58
C ALA A 46 7.31 -0.13 -0.63
N SER A 47 8.43 0.58 -0.55
CA SER A 47 9.49 0.52 -1.56
C SER A 47 10.10 -0.87 -1.67
N GLY A 48 10.35 -1.55 -0.54
CA GLY A 48 10.89 -2.91 -0.50
C GLY A 48 9.96 -3.94 -1.15
N VAL A 49 8.65 -3.86 -0.89
CA VAL A 49 7.64 -4.73 -1.49
C VAL A 49 7.55 -4.50 -3.00
N LEU A 50 7.48 -3.24 -3.44
CA LEU A 50 7.41 -2.91 -4.87
C LEU A 50 8.68 -3.32 -5.61
N GLY A 51 9.84 -2.90 -5.11
CA GLY A 51 11.14 -3.21 -5.69
C GLY A 51 11.41 -4.71 -5.70
N GLY A 52 11.17 -5.39 -4.59
CA GLY A 52 11.31 -6.85 -4.48
C GLY A 52 10.36 -7.60 -5.41
N GLY A 53 9.10 -7.18 -5.50
CA GLY A 53 8.12 -7.77 -6.42
C GLY A 53 8.50 -7.60 -7.90
N ILE A 54 8.99 -6.42 -8.30
CA ILE A 54 9.48 -6.16 -9.66
C ILE A 54 10.74 -6.98 -9.96
N TRP A 55 11.71 -6.96 -9.05
CA TRP A 55 12.97 -7.68 -9.22
C TRP A 55 12.75 -9.20 -9.34
N LEU A 56 11.97 -9.81 -8.44
CA LEU A 56 11.65 -11.23 -8.51
C LEU A 56 10.95 -11.61 -9.81
N HIS A 57 10.09 -10.74 -10.35
CA HIS A 57 9.44 -10.99 -11.62
C HIS A 57 10.45 -10.96 -12.79
N HIS A 58 11.37 -10.01 -12.81
CA HIS A 58 12.43 -9.93 -13.83
C HIS A 58 13.37 -11.13 -13.80
N LEU A 59 13.60 -11.73 -12.62
CA LEU A 59 14.35 -12.97 -12.47
C LEU A 59 13.57 -14.25 -12.85
N GLY A 60 12.31 -14.12 -13.31
CA GLY A 60 11.46 -15.26 -13.65
C GLY A 60 10.69 -15.87 -12.47
N TYR A 61 10.99 -15.47 -11.24
CA TYR A 61 10.31 -15.93 -10.01
C TYR A 61 8.94 -15.25 -9.81
N THR A 62 8.08 -15.33 -10.82
CA THR A 62 6.77 -14.66 -10.84
C THR A 62 5.84 -15.14 -9.70
N GLY A 63 6.01 -16.39 -9.23
CA GLY A 63 5.29 -16.90 -8.06
C GLY A 63 5.60 -16.09 -6.79
N TRP A 64 6.88 -15.94 -6.48
CA TRP A 64 7.37 -15.16 -5.33
C TRP A 64 7.09 -13.67 -5.47
N ALA A 65 7.21 -13.12 -6.67
CA ALA A 65 6.85 -11.74 -6.96
C ALA A 65 5.40 -11.42 -6.55
N LYS A 66 4.45 -12.30 -6.90
CA LYS A 66 3.04 -12.15 -6.52
C LYS A 66 2.87 -12.21 -5.00
N LEU A 67 3.54 -13.14 -4.33
CA LEU A 67 3.46 -13.27 -2.87
C LEU A 67 3.96 -11.99 -2.19
N VAL A 68 5.10 -11.45 -2.62
CA VAL A 68 5.64 -10.19 -2.09
C VAL A 68 4.68 -9.03 -2.33
N LEU A 69 4.19 -8.84 -3.56
CA LEU A 69 3.25 -7.76 -3.88
C LEU A 69 1.92 -7.87 -3.11
N SER A 70 1.50 -9.09 -2.77
CA SER A 70 0.27 -9.33 -2.01
C SER A 70 0.29 -8.71 -0.61
N ILE A 71 1.48 -8.49 -0.03
CA ILE A 71 1.67 -7.86 1.29
C ILE A 71 1.04 -6.46 1.33
N LEU A 72 1.08 -5.70 0.23
CA LEU A 72 0.40 -4.40 0.14
C LEU A 72 -0.98 -4.51 -0.53
N ALA A 73 -1.06 -5.27 -1.63
CA ALA A 73 -2.26 -5.31 -2.44
C ALA A 73 -3.47 -5.88 -1.68
N VAL A 74 -3.29 -6.97 -0.92
CA VAL A 74 -4.41 -7.64 -0.23
C VAL A 74 -4.97 -6.76 0.89
N PRO A 75 -4.17 -6.20 1.82
CA PRO A 75 -4.69 -5.24 2.80
C PRO A 75 -5.34 -4.02 2.16
N GLY A 76 -4.78 -3.51 1.05
CA GLY A 76 -5.35 -2.39 0.31
C GLY A 76 -6.76 -2.69 -0.24
N TRP A 77 -6.96 -3.87 -0.83
CA TRP A 77 -8.28 -4.29 -1.30
C TRP A 77 -9.26 -4.52 -0.17
N ILE A 78 -8.82 -5.12 0.94
CA ILE A 78 -9.67 -5.30 2.14
C ILE A 78 -10.12 -3.95 2.69
N TYR A 79 -9.20 -2.99 2.79
CA TYR A 79 -9.51 -1.64 3.27
C TYR A 79 -10.44 -0.90 2.30
N LEU A 80 -10.19 -0.96 1.00
CA LEU A 80 -11.07 -0.38 -0.01
C LEU A 80 -12.48 -0.97 0.09
N PHE A 81 -12.59 -2.29 0.21
CA PHE A 81 -13.88 -2.96 0.40
C PHE A 81 -14.59 -2.49 1.67
N TYR A 82 -13.87 -2.37 2.78
CA TYR A 82 -14.42 -1.81 4.02
C TYR A 82 -14.95 -0.38 3.82
N ILE A 83 -14.18 0.50 3.16
CA ILE A 83 -14.62 1.87 2.86
C ILE A 83 -15.87 1.87 1.98
N LEU A 84 -15.93 1.02 0.95
CA LEU A 84 -17.12 0.90 0.09
C LEU A 84 -18.34 0.44 0.92
N LEU A 85 -18.19 -0.56 1.78
CA LEU A 85 -19.26 -0.98 2.68
C LEU A 85 -19.76 0.17 3.57
N VAL A 86 -18.84 0.92 4.18
CA VAL A 86 -19.18 2.08 5.02
C VAL A 86 -19.90 3.16 4.22
N VAL A 87 -19.46 3.45 3.00
CA VAL A 87 -20.11 4.46 2.13
C VAL A 87 -21.51 4.02 1.71
N PHE A 88 -21.71 2.75 1.36
CA PHE A 88 -23.00 2.26 0.86
C PHE A 88 -24.00 1.86 1.94
N SER A 89 -23.55 1.53 3.15
CA SER A 89 -24.42 1.10 4.26
C SER A 89 -25.15 2.26 4.97
N LYS A 90 -24.84 3.52 4.63
CA LYS A 90 -25.37 4.73 5.29
C LYS A 90 -25.34 4.62 6.83
N PRO A 91 -24.19 4.28 7.43
CA PRO A 91 -24.09 4.16 8.87
C PRO A 91 -24.31 5.53 9.51
N ARG A 92 -24.88 5.54 10.72
CA ARG A 92 -24.91 6.76 11.53
C ARG A 92 -23.52 6.95 12.13
N TRP A 93 -22.93 8.13 11.90
CA TRP A 93 -21.58 8.49 12.32
C TRP A 93 -21.55 9.15 13.71
N ASN A 94 -22.42 8.71 14.62
CA ASN A 94 -22.69 9.37 15.91
C ASN A 94 -22.35 8.51 17.13
#